data_AF-A0A7X6X1Y2-F1
#
_entry.id   AF-A0A7X6X1Y2-F1
#
_cell.length_a   1.000
_cell.length_b   1.000
_cell.length_c   1.000
_cell.angle_alpha   90.00
_cell.angle_beta   90.00
_cell.angle_gamma   90.00
#
_symmetry.space_group_name_H-M   'P 1'
#
loop_
_entity.id
_entity.type
_entity.pdbx_description
1 polymer ?
#
loop_
_entity_poly.entity_id
_entity_poly.type
_entity_poly.pdbx_seq_one_letter_code
_entity_poly.pdbx_strand_id
1 'polypeptide(L)'
;GRTFNTKGLGLENVGIATGPKGEILVDDYLRTNIPGIYAIGDVTNKIQLAHVASAQGLVAVDNIMGRERKMDYRVVPNCIFTMPEVGSVGLTTQEAEQQGRKTKAGKFPFAALGKARCIEETDGVVKIIVDAETDQVLGVHILGPHATDLIAEAALAMELGATAGDIARTIHAHPTLAESMMEAAENVHGLSIHA
;
A
#
# COMPACT_ATOMS: atom_id res chain seq x y z
N GLY A 1 2.67 -4.00 -20.94
CA GLY A 1 1.70 -3.04 -20.36
C GLY A 1 0.28 -3.54 -20.59
N ARG A 2 -0.70 -2.95 -19.92
CA ARG A 2 -2.14 -3.25 -20.07
C ARG A 2 -2.83 -2.16 -20.90
N THR A 3 -4.07 -2.42 -21.32
CA THR A 3 -4.95 -1.44 -21.99
C THR A 3 -6.37 -1.60 -21.44
N PHE A 4 -7.15 -0.51 -21.48
CA PHE A 4 -8.54 -0.54 -21.00
C PHE A 4 -9.45 -1.24 -22.01
N ASN A 5 -10.29 -2.14 -21.51
CA ASN A 5 -11.28 -2.82 -22.35
C ASN A 5 -12.62 -2.06 -22.35
N THR A 6 -12.65 -0.89 -22.99
CA THR A 6 -13.83 -0.01 -23.03
C THR A 6 -14.51 0.05 -24.41
N LYS A 7 -13.92 -0.57 -25.43
CA LYS A 7 -14.47 -0.59 -26.80
C LYS A 7 -15.74 -1.42 -26.89
N GLY A 8 -16.75 -0.91 -27.60
CA GLY A 8 -18.01 -1.61 -27.84
C GLY A 8 -18.97 -1.65 -26.64
N LEU A 9 -18.67 -0.91 -25.55
CA LEU A 9 -19.58 -0.77 -24.41
C LEU A 9 -20.71 0.25 -24.65
N GLY A 10 -20.67 1.01 -25.76
CA GLY A 10 -21.65 2.05 -26.07
C GLY A 10 -21.56 3.25 -25.14
N LEU A 11 -20.36 3.57 -24.63
CA LEU A 11 -20.13 4.72 -23.74
C LEU A 11 -20.59 6.03 -24.39
N GLU A 12 -20.33 6.16 -25.69
CA GLU A 12 -20.74 7.26 -26.56
C GLU A 12 -22.25 7.40 -26.69
N ASN A 13 -23.01 6.30 -26.64
CA ASN A 13 -24.47 6.32 -26.76
C ASN A 13 -25.14 6.90 -25.51
N VAL A 14 -24.47 6.79 -24.35
CA VAL A 14 -24.95 7.28 -23.06
C VAL A 14 -24.27 8.59 -22.66
N GLY A 15 -23.22 9.00 -23.39
CA GLY A 15 -22.46 10.22 -23.11
C GLY A 15 -21.51 10.10 -21.92
N ILE A 16 -20.96 8.92 -21.66
CA ILE A 16 -19.96 8.71 -20.59
C ILE A 16 -18.63 9.38 -20.99
N ALA A 17 -18.13 10.24 -20.11
CA ALA A 17 -16.88 10.96 -20.32
C ALA A 17 -15.66 10.03 -20.18
N THR A 18 -14.76 10.11 -21.16
CA THR A 18 -13.50 9.36 -21.17
C THR A 18 -12.30 10.31 -21.20
N GLY A 19 -11.20 9.87 -20.59
CA GLY A 19 -9.95 10.60 -20.55
C GLY A 19 -9.08 10.40 -21.80
N PRO A 20 -7.93 11.09 -21.88
CA PRO A 20 -7.06 11.05 -23.06
C PRO A 20 -6.45 9.68 -23.34
N LYS A 21 -6.43 8.76 -22.36
CA LYS A 21 -5.95 7.38 -22.54
C LYS A 21 -7.10 6.39 -22.79
N GLY A 22 -8.34 6.86 -22.87
CA GLY A 22 -9.55 6.04 -23.01
C GLY A 22 -10.08 5.46 -21.69
N GLU A 23 -9.59 5.98 -20.56
CA GLU A 23 -10.09 5.66 -19.22
C GLU A 23 -11.47 6.27 -18.99
N ILE A 24 -12.33 5.61 -18.23
CA ILE A 24 -13.61 6.18 -17.80
C ILE A 24 -13.33 7.16 -16.66
N LEU A 25 -13.76 8.41 -16.83
CA LEU A 25 -13.57 9.43 -15.81
C LEU A 25 -14.58 9.24 -14.67
N VAL A 26 -14.07 9.19 -13.45
CA VAL A 26 -14.86 9.08 -12.23
C VAL A 26 -14.38 10.06 -11.15
N ASP A 27 -15.30 10.48 -10.30
CA ASP A 27 -15.01 11.25 -9.09
C ASP A 27 -14.46 10.37 -7.94
N ASP A 28 -14.25 10.97 -6.76
CA ASP A 28 -13.75 10.26 -5.57
C ASP A 28 -14.74 9.22 -5.00
N TYR A 29 -16.00 9.27 -5.45
CA TYR A 29 -17.08 8.35 -5.09
C TYR A 29 -17.30 7.28 -6.17
N LEU A 30 -16.42 7.24 -7.18
CA LEU A 30 -16.45 6.31 -8.32
C LEU A 30 -17.65 6.49 -9.25
N ARG A 31 -18.28 7.68 -9.20
CA ARG A 31 -19.40 8.07 -10.06
C ARG A 31 -18.86 8.58 -11.38
N THR A 32 -19.51 8.20 -12.47
CA THR A 32 -19.27 8.83 -13.77
C THR A 32 -20.02 10.17 -13.86
N ASN A 33 -19.90 10.87 -15.00
CA ASN A 33 -20.71 12.06 -15.27
C ASN A 33 -22.20 11.78 -15.46
N ILE A 34 -22.62 10.52 -15.58
CA ILE A 34 -24.02 10.13 -15.74
C ILE A 34 -24.54 9.60 -14.39
N PRO A 35 -25.59 10.23 -13.80
CA PRO A 35 -26.17 9.78 -12.55
C PRO A 35 -26.60 8.31 -12.60
N GLY A 36 -26.24 7.55 -11.56
CA GLY A 36 -26.55 6.12 -11.45
C GLY A 36 -25.56 5.19 -12.17
N ILE A 37 -24.59 5.73 -12.93
CA ILE A 37 -23.55 4.93 -13.60
C ILE A 37 -22.21 5.13 -12.89
N TYR A 38 -21.57 4.02 -12.56
CA TYR A 38 -20.29 3.93 -11.84
C TYR A 38 -19.27 3.16 -12.68
N ALA A 39 -17.98 3.40 -12.44
CA ALA A 39 -16.91 2.60 -13.02
C ALA A 39 -15.81 2.33 -11.98
N ILE A 40 -15.24 1.13 -12.04
CA ILE A 40 -14.26 0.64 -11.07
C ILE A 40 -13.12 -0.11 -11.77
N GLY A 41 -12.04 -0.35 -11.04
CA GLY A 41 -10.91 -1.14 -11.50
C GLY A 41 -10.16 -0.49 -12.65
N ASP A 42 -9.52 -1.34 -13.46
CA ASP A 42 -8.55 -0.95 -14.47
C ASP A 42 -9.06 0.11 -15.46
N VAL A 43 -10.34 0.09 -15.81
CA VAL A 43 -10.93 1.05 -16.76
C VAL A 43 -10.92 2.49 -16.26
N THR A 44 -10.77 2.72 -14.95
CA THR A 44 -10.66 4.06 -14.34
C THR A 44 -9.25 4.63 -14.37
N ASN A 45 -8.25 3.77 -14.68
CA ASN A 45 -6.83 4.12 -14.68
C ASN A 45 -6.30 4.76 -13.38
N LYS A 46 -6.96 4.52 -12.23
CA LYS A 46 -6.49 4.99 -10.92
C LYS A 46 -5.32 4.14 -10.41
N ILE A 47 -5.57 2.86 -10.14
CA ILE A 47 -4.55 1.85 -9.81
C ILE A 47 -5.01 0.50 -10.37
N GLN A 48 -4.16 -0.18 -11.14
CA GLN A 48 -4.50 -1.41 -11.87
C GLN A 48 -4.12 -2.67 -11.06
N LEU A 49 -4.73 -2.82 -9.87
CA LEU A 49 -4.51 -3.94 -8.95
C LEU A 49 -5.86 -4.58 -8.57
N ALA A 50 -5.88 -5.90 -8.43
CA ALA A 50 -7.11 -6.65 -8.20
C ALA A 50 -7.82 -6.28 -6.88
N HIS A 51 -7.07 -6.13 -5.79
CA HIS A 51 -7.60 -5.69 -4.49
C HIS A 51 -8.11 -4.24 -4.53
N VAL A 52 -7.51 -3.37 -5.34
CA VAL A 52 -8.01 -2.01 -5.56
C VAL A 52 -9.32 -2.02 -6.31
N ALA A 53 -9.43 -2.80 -7.40
CA ALA A 53 -10.69 -2.96 -8.13
C ALA A 53 -11.81 -3.51 -7.23
N SER A 54 -11.49 -4.47 -6.35
CA SER A 54 -12.44 -5.05 -5.40
C SER A 54 -12.91 -4.01 -4.37
N ALA A 55 -12.00 -3.24 -3.79
CA ALA A 55 -12.32 -2.17 -2.85
C ALA A 55 -13.15 -1.06 -3.51
N GLN A 56 -12.79 -0.67 -4.74
CA GLN A 56 -13.58 0.26 -5.55
C GLN A 56 -15.00 -0.26 -5.78
N GLY A 57 -15.20 -1.56 -6.03
CA GLY A 57 -16.52 -2.16 -6.14
C GLY A 57 -17.37 -1.97 -4.88
N LEU A 58 -16.78 -2.18 -3.70
CA LEU A 58 -17.47 -1.95 -2.42
C LEU A 58 -17.86 -0.48 -2.24
N VAL A 59 -16.95 0.44 -2.56
CA VAL A 59 -17.22 1.90 -2.49
C VAL A 59 -18.32 2.31 -3.46
N ALA A 60 -18.29 1.82 -4.70
CA ALA A 60 -19.33 2.10 -5.69
C ALA A 60 -20.70 1.60 -5.21
N VAL A 61 -20.78 0.39 -4.66
CA VAL A 61 -22.03 -0.16 -4.08
C VAL A 61 -22.50 0.65 -2.88
N ASP A 62 -21.60 1.06 -1.97
CA ASP A 62 -21.94 1.94 -0.85
C ASP A 62 -22.58 3.25 -1.35
N ASN A 63 -22.05 3.82 -2.43
CA ASN A 63 -22.57 5.04 -3.03
C ASN A 63 -23.86 4.85 -3.82
N ILE A 64 -24.05 3.71 -4.47
CA ILE A 64 -25.35 3.30 -5.03
C ILE A 64 -26.42 3.26 -3.92
N MET A 65 -26.02 2.82 -2.72
CA MET A 65 -26.89 2.75 -1.54
C MET A 65 -27.00 4.09 -0.76
N GLY A 66 -26.41 5.18 -1.27
CA GLY A 66 -26.52 6.52 -0.66
C GLY A 66 -25.63 6.76 0.56
N ARG A 67 -24.56 5.97 0.76
CA ARG A 67 -23.67 6.08 1.93
C ARG A 67 -22.56 7.14 1.81
N GLU A 68 -22.43 7.82 0.67
CA GLU A 68 -21.42 8.88 0.42
C GLU A 68 -20.01 8.53 0.92
N ARG A 69 -19.49 7.38 0.49
CA ARG A 69 -18.15 6.89 0.81
C ARG A 69 -17.14 7.28 -0.28
N LYS A 70 -16.06 7.95 0.11
CA LYS A 70 -14.92 8.21 -0.78
C LYS A 70 -13.99 6.99 -0.86
N MET A 71 -13.38 6.80 -2.02
CA MET A 71 -12.30 5.84 -2.17
C MET A 71 -11.00 6.42 -1.61
N ASP A 72 -10.35 5.69 -0.70
CA ASP A 72 -9.04 6.04 -0.16
C ASP A 72 -7.94 5.24 -0.87
N TYR A 73 -6.97 5.95 -1.43
CA TYR A 73 -5.83 5.35 -2.15
C TYR A 73 -4.50 5.54 -1.41
N ARG A 74 -4.51 6.14 -0.21
CA ARG A 74 -3.29 6.43 0.55
C ARG A 74 -2.59 5.15 1.00
N VAL A 75 -3.37 4.11 1.33
CA VAL A 75 -2.91 2.84 1.87
C VAL A 75 -3.29 1.71 0.92
N VAL A 76 -2.53 1.60 -0.17
CA VAL A 76 -2.70 0.51 -1.14
C VAL A 76 -1.41 -0.30 -1.19
N PRO A 77 -1.40 -1.55 -0.70
CA PRO A 77 -0.23 -2.40 -0.81
C PRO A 77 0.02 -2.80 -2.28
N ASN A 78 1.29 -2.93 -2.64
CA ASN A 78 1.74 -3.38 -3.95
C ASN A 78 2.75 -4.53 -3.75
N CYS A 79 2.56 -5.62 -4.48
CA CYS A 79 3.27 -6.86 -4.28
C CYS A 79 3.86 -7.37 -5.60
N ILE A 80 5.12 -7.80 -5.57
CA ILE A 80 5.80 -8.52 -6.65
C ILE A 80 6.22 -9.89 -6.11
N PHE A 81 5.61 -10.93 -6.66
CA PHE A 81 5.77 -12.32 -6.22
C PHE A 81 7.01 -13.00 -6.85
N THR A 82 8.14 -12.30 -6.83
CA THR A 82 9.46 -12.85 -7.20
C THR A 82 10.09 -13.58 -6.01
N MET A 83 11.29 -14.13 -6.19
CA MET A 83 12.10 -14.66 -5.11
C MET A 83 13.45 -13.94 -5.06
N PRO A 84 13.74 -13.14 -4.01
CA PRO A 84 12.84 -12.80 -2.90
C PRO A 84 11.63 -11.95 -3.35
N GLU A 85 10.59 -11.95 -2.51
CA GLU A 85 9.37 -11.18 -2.74
C GLU A 85 9.60 -9.68 -2.50
N VAL A 86 8.74 -8.84 -3.08
CA VAL A 86 8.69 -7.41 -2.79
C VAL A 86 7.28 -7.03 -2.33
N GLY A 87 7.18 -6.35 -1.20
CA GLY A 87 5.96 -5.73 -0.70
C GLY A 87 6.20 -4.26 -0.40
N SER A 88 5.31 -3.38 -0.82
CA SER A 88 5.36 -1.96 -0.44
C SER A 88 3.98 -1.39 -0.18
N VAL A 89 3.90 -0.38 0.69
CA VAL A 89 2.69 0.40 0.95
C VAL A 89 3.09 1.82 1.33
N GLY A 90 2.29 2.80 0.90
CA GLY A 90 2.56 4.21 1.21
C GLY A 90 3.65 4.84 0.38
N LEU A 91 4.26 5.90 0.92
CA LEU A 91 5.23 6.74 0.21
C LEU A 91 6.60 6.08 0.14
N THR A 92 7.27 6.26 -0.99
CA THR A 92 8.73 6.14 -1.10
C THR A 92 9.42 7.35 -0.47
N THR A 93 10.72 7.23 -0.18
CA THR A 93 11.51 8.38 0.30
C THR A 93 11.51 9.52 -0.72
N GLN A 94 11.62 9.20 -2.00
CA GLN A 94 11.62 10.19 -3.09
C GLN A 94 10.28 10.93 -3.17
N GLU A 95 9.15 10.23 -3.06
CA GLU A 95 7.82 10.88 -3.06
C GLU A 95 7.63 11.75 -1.81
N ALA A 96 8.08 11.29 -0.64
CA ALA A 96 8.01 12.09 0.58
C ALA A 96 8.85 13.38 0.46
N GLU A 97 10.06 13.29 -0.09
CA GLU A 97 10.92 14.45 -0.39
C GLU A 97 10.27 15.40 -1.41
N GLN A 98 9.67 14.87 -2.48
CA GLN A 98 8.93 15.66 -3.47
C GLN A 98 7.71 16.39 -2.88
N GLN A 99 7.10 15.80 -1.84
CA GLN A 99 6.02 16.44 -1.07
C GLN A 99 6.54 17.44 -0.02
N GLY A 100 7.86 17.65 0.08
CA GLY A 100 8.47 18.54 1.08
C GLY A 100 8.39 18.02 2.51
N ARG A 101 8.15 16.72 2.71
CA ARG A 101 8.07 16.10 4.03
C ARG A 101 9.47 15.83 4.57
N LYS A 102 9.70 16.19 5.83
CA LYS A 102 10.89 15.72 6.56
C LYS A 102 10.64 14.30 7.01
N THR A 103 11.54 13.38 6.67
CA THR A 103 11.37 11.97 7.01
C THR A 103 12.55 11.41 7.79
N LYS A 104 12.28 10.37 8.57
CA LYS A 104 13.29 9.45 9.11
C LYS A 104 13.02 8.05 8.54
N ALA A 105 14.03 7.21 8.54
CA ALA A 105 13.86 5.83 8.11
C ALA A 105 14.65 4.87 8.99
N GLY A 106 14.01 3.76 9.35
CA GLY A 106 14.62 2.61 10.01
C GLY A 106 14.70 1.45 9.03
N LYS A 107 15.73 0.62 9.16
CA LYS A 107 15.94 -0.56 8.32
C LYS A 107 16.37 -1.76 9.15
N PHE A 108 15.96 -2.94 8.74
CA PHE A 108 16.43 -4.18 9.36
C PHE A 108 16.69 -5.25 8.30
N PRO A 109 17.90 -5.81 8.20
CA PRO A 109 18.23 -6.84 7.22
C PRO A 109 17.73 -8.22 7.67
N PHE A 110 17.17 -9.01 6.75
CA PHE A 110 16.76 -10.39 7.06
C PHE A 110 17.94 -11.29 7.46
N ALA A 111 19.17 -10.97 7.05
CA ALA A 111 20.38 -11.67 7.46
C ALA A 111 20.65 -11.63 8.98
N ALA A 112 20.15 -10.61 9.68
CA ALA A 112 20.24 -10.51 11.14
C ALA A 112 19.11 -11.27 11.86
N LEU A 113 18.09 -11.72 11.13
CA LEU A 113 16.90 -12.31 11.72
C LEU A 113 17.05 -13.83 11.94
N GLY A 114 16.84 -14.28 13.18
CA GLY A 114 16.93 -15.70 13.54
C GLY A 114 16.03 -16.60 12.69
N LYS A 115 14.76 -16.23 12.49
CA LYS A 115 13.81 -17.02 11.69
C LYS A 115 14.25 -17.15 10.23
N ALA A 116 14.71 -16.07 9.61
CA ALA A 116 15.20 -16.06 8.23
C ALA A 116 16.40 -17.01 8.06
N ARG A 117 17.33 -17.02 9.04
CA ARG A 117 18.44 -17.97 9.08
C ARG A 117 17.97 -19.42 9.23
N CYS A 118 16.94 -19.68 10.04
CA CYS A 118 16.40 -21.03 10.22
C CYS A 118 15.76 -21.60 8.94
N ILE A 119 15.28 -20.75 8.04
CA ILE A 119 14.67 -21.17 6.76
C ILE A 119 15.61 -20.97 5.56
N GLU A 120 16.85 -20.56 5.80
CA GLU A 120 17.87 -20.28 4.76
C GLU A 120 17.47 -19.18 3.75
N GLU A 121 16.58 -18.26 4.14
CA GLU A 121 16.12 -17.14 3.30
C GLU A 121 16.53 -15.80 3.93
N THR A 122 17.82 -15.46 3.84
CA THR A 122 18.41 -14.29 4.51
C THR A 122 18.49 -13.03 3.65
N ASP A 123 18.16 -13.13 2.36
CA ASP A 123 18.24 -12.01 1.44
C ASP A 123 17.16 -10.98 1.71
N GLY A 124 17.56 -9.70 1.69
CA GLY A 124 16.64 -8.57 1.72
C GLY A 124 16.63 -7.76 3.00
N VAL A 125 15.65 -6.86 3.11
CA VAL A 125 15.56 -5.80 4.10
C VAL A 125 14.12 -5.31 4.26
N VAL A 126 13.73 -5.00 5.49
CA VAL A 126 12.55 -4.17 5.80
C VAL A 126 13.01 -2.72 5.96
N LYS A 127 12.29 -1.78 5.37
CA LYS A 127 12.48 -0.34 5.54
C LYS A 127 11.16 0.33 5.91
N ILE A 128 11.16 1.06 7.02
CA ILE A 128 10.03 1.89 7.47
C ILE A 128 10.42 3.35 7.31
N ILE A 129 9.53 4.15 6.72
CA ILE A 129 9.67 5.59 6.53
C ILE A 129 8.61 6.26 7.39
N VAL A 130 9.04 7.22 8.22
CA VAL A 130 8.14 7.98 9.09
C VAL A 130 8.29 9.47 8.87
N ASP A 131 7.27 10.22 9.29
CA ASP A 131 7.37 11.65 9.48
C ASP A 131 8.35 11.97 10.62
N ALA A 132 9.30 12.87 10.36
CA ALA A 132 10.37 13.15 11.30
C ALA A 132 9.91 13.86 12.59
N GLU A 133 8.76 14.54 12.55
CA GLU A 133 8.21 15.34 13.65
C GLU A 133 7.14 14.55 14.42
N THR A 134 6.27 13.80 13.72
CA THR A 134 5.14 13.09 14.35
C THR A 134 5.34 11.60 14.57
N ASP A 135 6.42 11.02 14.04
CA ASP A 135 6.70 9.57 14.05
C ASP A 135 5.67 8.70 13.29
N GLN A 136 4.69 9.32 12.62
CA GLN A 136 3.67 8.62 11.86
C GLN A 136 4.29 7.86 10.69
N VAL A 137 3.88 6.61 10.49
CA VAL A 137 4.35 5.79 9.36
C VAL A 137 3.81 6.37 8.05
N LEU A 138 4.73 6.72 7.16
CA LEU A 138 4.44 7.26 5.83
C LEU A 138 4.54 6.22 4.73
N GLY A 139 5.35 5.18 4.94
CA GLY A 139 5.47 4.07 4.01
C GLY A 139 6.39 2.97 4.51
N VAL A 140 6.14 1.75 4.04
CA VAL A 140 6.92 0.56 4.37
C VAL A 140 7.27 -0.17 3.08
N HIS A 141 8.50 -0.65 3.00
CA HIS A 141 9.05 -1.34 1.84
C HIS A 141 9.82 -2.56 2.32
N ILE A 142 9.48 -3.73 1.79
CA ILE A 142 10.03 -5.02 2.18
C ILE A 142 10.53 -5.71 0.92
N LEU A 143 11.79 -6.12 0.94
CA LEU A 143 12.37 -7.09 0.03
C LEU A 143 12.77 -8.28 0.88
N GLY A 144 12.27 -9.48 0.64
CA GLY A 144 12.64 -10.64 1.45
C GLY A 144 11.60 -11.75 1.50
N PRO A 145 11.79 -12.74 2.39
CA PRO A 145 10.86 -13.85 2.55
C PRO A 145 9.48 -13.34 3.04
N HIS A 146 8.41 -13.84 2.43
CA HIS A 146 7.02 -13.49 2.79
C HIS A 146 6.72 -11.97 2.80
N ALA A 147 7.43 -11.17 2.00
CA ALA A 147 7.21 -9.73 1.94
C ALA A 147 5.76 -9.38 1.59
N THR A 148 5.09 -10.20 0.78
CA THR A 148 3.70 -9.99 0.36
C THR A 148 2.67 -10.29 1.44
N ASP A 149 3.03 -11.10 2.45
CA ASP A 149 2.22 -11.33 3.65
C ASP A 149 2.49 -10.25 4.71
N LEU A 150 3.78 -9.98 4.98
CA LEU A 150 4.21 -9.03 6.01
C LEU A 150 3.71 -7.61 5.77
N ILE A 151 3.59 -7.20 4.49
CA ILE A 151 3.14 -5.84 4.15
C ILE A 151 1.71 -5.54 4.62
N ALA A 152 0.89 -6.56 4.91
CA ALA A 152 -0.45 -6.38 5.43
C ALA A 152 -0.46 -5.73 6.82
N GLU A 153 0.51 -6.04 7.67
CA GLU A 153 0.69 -5.40 8.98
C GLU A 153 0.94 -3.89 8.82
N ALA A 154 1.86 -3.54 7.91
CA ALA A 154 2.16 -2.14 7.59
C ALA A 154 0.95 -1.40 7.04
N ALA A 155 0.18 -2.03 6.15
CA ALA A 155 -1.04 -1.44 5.62
C ALA A 155 -2.05 -1.16 6.74
N LEU A 156 -2.30 -2.12 7.64
CA LEU A 156 -3.20 -1.91 8.77
C LEU A 156 -2.69 -0.81 9.71
N ALA A 157 -1.39 -0.80 10.04
CA ALA A 157 -0.78 0.21 10.89
C ALA A 157 -0.95 1.61 10.30
N MET A 158 -0.72 1.77 8.99
CA MET A 158 -0.90 3.04 8.29
C MET A 158 -2.37 3.48 8.23
N GLU A 159 -3.30 2.55 8.02
CA GLU A 159 -4.75 2.84 8.02
C GLU A 159 -5.21 3.40 9.38
N LEU A 160 -4.61 2.88 10.47
CA LEU A 160 -4.85 3.36 11.83
C LEU A 160 -4.06 4.63 12.19
N GLY A 161 -3.20 5.11 11.29
CA GLY A 161 -2.35 6.27 11.54
C GLY A 161 -1.25 6.03 12.58
N ALA A 162 -0.81 4.78 12.74
CA ALA A 162 0.18 4.38 13.74
C ALA A 162 1.54 5.05 13.56
N THR A 163 2.27 5.14 14.66
CA THR A 163 3.68 5.58 14.70
C THR A 163 4.64 4.40 14.58
N ALA A 164 5.92 4.64 14.26
CA ALA A 164 6.93 3.59 14.37
C ALA A 164 7.01 3.05 15.80
N GLY A 165 6.86 3.90 16.81
CA GLY A 165 6.78 3.47 18.20
C GLY A 165 5.64 2.48 18.50
N ASP A 166 4.50 2.58 17.82
CA ASP A 166 3.39 1.63 18.02
C ASP A 166 3.71 0.24 17.45
N ILE A 167 4.37 0.19 16.28
CA ILE A 167 4.86 -1.07 15.70
C ILE A 167 5.94 -1.68 16.60
N ALA A 168 6.92 -0.87 17.03
CA ALA A 168 8.02 -1.31 17.89
C ALA A 168 7.55 -1.90 19.23
N ARG A 169 6.54 -1.29 19.87
CA ARG A 169 5.97 -1.78 21.15
C ARG A 169 5.06 -3.00 21.00
N THR A 170 4.65 -3.34 19.79
CA THR A 170 3.81 -4.52 19.56
C THR A 170 4.63 -5.78 19.81
N ILE A 171 4.09 -6.70 20.61
CA ILE A 171 4.77 -7.97 20.91
C ILE A 171 4.69 -8.86 19.67
N HIS A 172 5.79 -8.97 18.95
CA HIS A 172 5.94 -9.89 17.82
C HIS A 172 6.36 -11.28 18.34
N ALA A 173 5.77 -12.33 17.78
CA ALA A 173 6.09 -13.69 18.19
C ALA A 173 7.53 -14.06 17.77
N HIS A 174 8.23 -14.80 18.62
CA HIS A 174 9.58 -15.29 18.37
C HIS A 174 9.64 -16.83 18.27
N PRO A 175 10.33 -17.42 17.28
CA PRO A 175 10.95 -16.77 16.13
C PRO A 175 9.98 -16.62 14.94
N THR A 176 9.81 -15.40 14.40
CA THR A 176 9.01 -15.14 13.18
C THR A 176 9.68 -14.14 12.24
N LEU A 177 9.24 -14.09 10.98
CA LEU A 177 9.69 -13.07 10.02
C LEU A 177 9.18 -11.68 10.40
N ALA A 178 8.03 -11.59 11.07
CA ALA A 178 7.39 -10.34 11.49
C ALA A 178 8.24 -9.54 12.49
N GLU A 179 9.13 -10.17 13.24
CA GLU A 179 10.10 -9.46 14.10
C GLU A 179 10.97 -8.47 13.32
N SER A 180 11.16 -8.65 12.00
CA SER A 180 11.84 -7.67 11.15
C SER A 180 11.11 -6.31 11.05
N MET A 181 9.78 -6.30 11.18
CA MET A 181 8.97 -5.07 11.23
C MET A 181 9.23 -4.31 12.53
N MET A 182 9.21 -5.02 13.66
CA MET A 182 9.55 -4.51 14.99
C MET A 182 10.94 -3.89 15.01
N GLU A 183 11.96 -4.63 14.56
CA GLU A 183 13.34 -4.15 14.57
C GLU A 183 13.57 -2.98 13.60
N ALA A 184 12.94 -3.00 12.43
CA ALA A 184 13.01 -1.86 11.51
C ALA A 184 12.34 -0.61 12.11
N ALA A 185 11.26 -0.78 12.89
CA ALA A 185 10.59 0.30 13.59
C ALA A 185 11.44 0.86 14.75
N GLU A 186 12.02 0.00 15.59
CA GLU A 186 12.98 0.40 16.64
C GLU A 186 14.19 1.14 16.03
N ASN A 187 14.66 0.68 14.86
CA ASN A 187 15.79 1.32 14.19
C ASN A 187 15.46 2.71 13.61
N VAL A 188 14.19 3.10 13.48
CA VAL A 188 13.82 4.50 13.18
C VAL A 188 14.36 5.42 14.29
N HIS A 189 14.41 4.92 15.53
CA HIS A 189 14.89 5.65 16.71
C HIS A 189 16.32 5.27 17.10
N GLY A 190 16.97 4.37 16.36
CA GLY A 190 18.31 3.86 16.65
C GLY A 190 18.37 2.93 17.87
N LEU A 191 17.26 2.26 18.18
CA LEU A 191 17.10 1.41 19.37
C LEU A 191 16.97 -0.09 19.05
N SER A 192 17.14 -0.48 17.78
CA SER A 192 17.09 -1.89 17.38
C SER A 192 18.13 -2.71 18.12
N ILE A 193 17.71 -3.88 18.62
CA ILE A 193 18.51 -4.73 19.50
C ILE A 193 19.41 -5.66 18.68
N HIS A 194 18.96 -6.02 17.48
CA HIS A 194 19.62 -7.04 16.65
C HIS A 194 20.18 -6.49 15.31
N ALA A 195 20.18 -5.16 15.12
CA ALA A 195 20.64 -4.51 13.87
C ALA A 195 22.17 -4.48 13.71
#